data_AF-A0A1Y4UKC4-F1
#
_entry.id   AF-A0A1Y4UKC4-F1
#
_cell.length_a   1.000
_cell.length_b   1.000
_cell.length_c   1.000
_cell.angle_alpha   90.00
_cell.angle_beta   90.00
_cell.angle_gamma   90.00
#
_symmetry.space_group_name_H-M   'P 1'
#
loop_
_entity.id
_entity.type
_entity.pdbx_description
1 polymer ?
#
loop_
_entity_poly.entity_id
_entity_poly.type
_entity_poly.pdbx_seq_one_letter_code
_entity_poly.pdbx_strand_id
1 'polypeptide(L)'
;MAEEKQTPEQKEQETLMAAMGLIANGGNAKSLAFEAIRLAKKGDIEGAREKLKESDKSLLEAHNSQTNMLTKEAQGDHMHVTLLVVHSQDHLMNAITFRDLAGEMVDLYEKLYESGSLKK
;
A
#
# COMPACT_ATOMS: atom_id res chain seq x y z
N MET A 1 1.72 0.64 38.84
CA MET A 1 0.89 -0.40 38.20
C MET A 1 1.81 -1.12 37.23
N ALA A 2 2.09 -2.40 37.42
CA ALA A 2 2.90 -3.15 36.46
C ALA A 2 2.02 -3.39 35.22
N GLU A 3 2.49 -2.97 34.04
CA GLU A 3 1.84 -3.35 32.78
C GLU A 3 1.90 -4.88 32.67
N GLU A 4 0.74 -5.54 32.59
CA GLU A 4 0.67 -6.97 32.30
C GLU A 4 1.29 -7.20 30.92
N LYS A 5 2.42 -7.90 30.87
CA LYS A 5 3.05 -8.29 29.60
C LYS A 5 2.10 -9.24 28.85
N GLN A 6 1.80 -8.92 27.59
CA GLN A 6 1.04 -9.79 26.68
C GLN A 6 1.63 -11.22 26.64
N THR A 7 0.77 -12.22 26.50
CA THR A 7 1.20 -13.62 26.32
C THR A 7 1.79 -13.84 24.92
N PRO A 8 2.60 -14.91 24.71
CA PRO A 8 3.11 -15.25 23.39
C PRO A 8 2.01 -15.43 22.34
N GLU A 9 0.90 -16.11 22.66
CA GLU A 9 -0.20 -16.29 21.70
C GLU A 9 -0.87 -14.96 21.32
N GLN A 10 -1.00 -14.02 22.26
CA GLN A 10 -1.56 -12.69 21.99
C GLN A 10 -0.69 -11.90 21.01
N LYS A 11 0.63 -11.94 21.17
CA LYS A 11 1.57 -11.28 20.25
C LYS A 11 1.53 -11.90 18.85
N GLU A 12 1.43 -13.22 18.77
CA GLU A 12 1.34 -13.93 17.50
C GLU A 12 0.03 -13.58 16.76
N GLN A 13 -1.09 -13.53 17.47
CA GLN A 13 -2.37 -13.11 16.91
C GLN A 13 -2.34 -11.65 16.45
N GLU A 14 -1.75 -10.73 17.21
CA GLU A 14 -1.59 -9.33 16.82
C GLU A 14 -0.76 -9.20 15.54
N THR A 15 0.36 -9.93 15.46
CA THR A 15 1.24 -9.97 14.28
C THR A 15 0.51 -10.51 13.06
N LEU A 16 -0.29 -11.57 13.23
CA LEU A 16 -1.10 -12.14 12.17
C LEU A 16 -2.13 -11.13 11.63
N MET A 17 -2.84 -10.43 12.51
CA MET A 17 -3.81 -9.41 12.09
C MET A 17 -3.13 -8.25 11.36
N ALA A 18 -1.96 -7.81 11.84
CA ALA A 18 -1.18 -6.77 11.18
C ALA A 18 -0.74 -7.20 9.77
N ALA A 19 -0.25 -8.43 9.62
CA ALA A 19 0.15 -9.00 8.33
C ALA A 19 -1.04 -9.11 7.35
N MET A 20 -2.21 -9.58 7.83
CA MET A 20 -3.41 -9.64 6.99
C MET A 20 -3.88 -8.25 6.56
N GLY A 21 -3.84 -7.26 7.47
CA GLY A 21 -4.15 -5.87 7.15
C GLY A 21 -3.22 -5.28 6.09
N LEU A 22 -1.92 -5.54 6.19
CA LEU A 22 -0.94 -5.16 5.18
C LEU A 22 -1.23 -5.78 3.81
N ILE A 23 -1.53 -7.07 3.76
CA ILE A 23 -1.84 -7.78 2.50
C ILE A 23 -3.11 -7.20 1.86
N ALA A 24 -4.17 -7.02 2.65
CA ALA A 24 -5.45 -6.52 2.15
C ALA A 24 -5.32 -5.08 1.61
N ASN A 25 -4.75 -4.18 2.41
CA ASN A 25 -4.63 -2.78 2.04
C ASN A 25 -3.57 -2.56 0.95
N GLY A 26 -2.45 -3.28 0.99
CA GLY A 26 -1.45 -3.26 -0.10
C GLY A 26 -2.01 -3.81 -1.42
N GLY A 27 -2.78 -4.90 -1.36
CA GLY A 27 -3.48 -5.46 -2.52
C GLY A 27 -4.50 -4.49 -3.11
N ASN A 28 -5.30 -3.84 -2.27
CA ASN A 28 -6.28 -2.83 -2.69
C ASN A 28 -5.60 -1.62 -3.33
N ALA A 29 -4.58 -1.05 -2.68
CA ALA A 29 -3.80 0.06 -3.20
C ALA A 29 -3.23 -0.23 -4.59
N LYS A 30 -2.61 -1.40 -4.78
CA LYS A 30 -2.08 -1.84 -6.07
C LYS A 30 -3.17 -1.94 -7.14
N SER A 31 -4.34 -2.46 -6.77
CA SER A 31 -5.47 -2.63 -7.70
C SER A 31 -6.02 -1.28 -8.17
N LEU A 32 -6.20 -0.34 -7.23
CA LEU A 32 -6.61 1.04 -7.53
C LEU A 32 -5.60 1.78 -8.41
N ALA A 33 -4.30 1.58 -8.18
CA ALA A 33 -3.25 2.13 -9.03
C ALA A 33 -3.31 1.56 -10.46
N PHE A 34 -3.62 0.27 -10.63
CA PHE A 34 -3.87 -0.31 -11.96
C PHE A 34 -5.11 0.28 -12.63
N GLU A 35 -6.19 0.50 -11.88
CA GLU A 35 -7.39 1.16 -12.39
C GLU A 35 -7.10 2.59 -12.85
N ALA A 36 -6.30 3.36 -12.09
CA ALA A 36 -5.87 4.69 -12.47
C ALA A 36 -5.17 4.70 -13.83
N ILE A 37 -4.20 3.80 -14.04
CA ILE A 37 -3.51 3.67 -15.34
C ILE A 37 -4.51 3.32 -16.45
N ARG A 38 -5.49 2.45 -16.18
CA ARG A 38 -6.51 2.06 -17.18
C ARG A 38 -7.44 3.21 -17.55
N LEU A 39 -7.82 4.07 -16.60
CA LEU A 39 -8.64 5.26 -16.85
C LEU A 39 -7.84 6.30 -17.64
N ALA A 40 -6.58 6.55 -17.25
CA ALA A 40 -5.71 7.48 -17.96
C ALA A 40 -5.47 7.04 -19.41
N LYS A 41 -5.29 5.74 -19.67
CA LYS A 41 -5.22 5.16 -21.02
C LYS A 41 -6.43 5.43 -21.91
N LYS A 42 -7.60 5.71 -21.31
CA LYS A 42 -8.86 6.02 -22.01
C LYS A 42 -9.12 7.53 -22.09
N GLY A 43 -8.19 8.37 -21.62
CA GLY A 43 -8.33 9.82 -21.61
C GLY A 43 -9.14 10.36 -20.43
N ASP A 44 -9.58 9.49 -19.51
CA ASP A 44 -10.21 9.87 -18.25
C ASP A 44 -9.13 10.14 -17.20
N ILE A 45 -8.50 11.31 -17.33
CA ILE A 45 -7.43 11.72 -16.42
C ILE A 45 -7.98 12.07 -15.03
N GLU A 46 -9.15 12.69 -14.95
CA GLU A 46 -9.76 13.04 -13.67
C GLU A 46 -10.07 11.79 -12.84
N GLY A 47 -10.76 10.80 -13.43
CA GLY A 47 -11.03 9.53 -12.78
C GLY A 47 -9.75 8.77 -12.42
N ALA A 48 -8.70 8.86 -13.25
CA ALA A 48 -7.40 8.30 -12.91
C ALA A 48 -6.79 8.92 -11.65
N ARG A 49 -6.84 10.25 -11.52
CA ARG A 49 -6.34 10.97 -10.34
C ARG A 49 -7.14 10.64 -9.08
N GLU A 50 -8.45 10.46 -9.20
CA GLU A 50 -9.29 9.99 -8.10
C GLU A 50 -8.88 8.60 -7.62
N LYS A 51 -8.65 7.67 -8.55
CA LYS A 51 -8.17 6.32 -8.21
C LYS A 51 -6.80 6.30 -7.55
N LEU A 52 -5.89 7.19 -7.95
CA LEU A 52 -4.62 7.36 -7.23
C LEU A 52 -4.83 7.86 -5.79
N LYS A 53 -5.76 8.80 -5.56
CA LYS A 53 -6.09 9.26 -4.19
C LYS A 53 -6.71 8.15 -3.34
N GLU A 54 -7.54 7.28 -3.92
CA GLU A 54 -8.07 6.10 -3.23
C GLU A 54 -6.95 5.09 -2.89
N SER A 55 -6.01 4.90 -3.82
CA SER A 55 -4.80 4.08 -3.60
C SER A 55 -3.98 4.62 -2.43
N ASP A 56 -3.77 5.94 -2.36
CA ASP A 56 -3.04 6.61 -1.28
C ASP A 56 -3.66 6.39 0.09
N LYS A 57 -4.99 6.41 0.20
CA LYS A 57 -5.68 6.11 1.46
C LYS A 57 -5.41 4.69 1.93
N SER A 58 -5.50 3.71 1.02
CA SER A 58 -5.22 2.30 1.34
C SER A 58 -3.76 2.10 1.73
N LEU A 59 -2.83 2.75 1.03
CA LEU A 59 -1.40 2.71 1.38
C LEU A 59 -1.13 3.32 2.75
N LEU A 60 -1.76 4.45 3.09
CA LEU A 60 -1.56 5.10 4.37
C LEU A 60 -1.94 4.19 5.54
N GLU A 61 -3.06 3.47 5.43
CA GLU A 61 -3.48 2.51 6.45
C GLU A 61 -2.46 1.36 6.61
N ALA A 62 -2.01 0.77 5.51
CA ALA A 62 -0.99 -0.27 5.54
C ALA A 62 0.36 0.24 6.08
N HIS A 63 0.80 1.41 5.61
CA HIS A 63 2.07 2.02 5.99
C HIS A 63 2.10 2.37 7.50
N ASN A 64 0.99 2.80 8.07
CA ASN A 64 0.88 3.02 9.52
C ASN A 64 1.09 1.72 10.31
N SER A 65 0.52 0.60 9.84
CA SER A 65 0.74 -0.73 10.44
C SER A 65 2.21 -1.17 10.34
N GLN A 66 2.83 -0.99 9.17
CA GLN A 66 4.26 -1.27 8.96
C GLN A 66 5.14 -0.41 9.87
N THR A 67 4.85 0.88 9.98
CA THR A 67 5.60 1.82 10.83
C THR A 67 5.52 1.41 12.30
N ASN A 68 4.34 1.01 12.77
CA ASN A 68 4.16 0.52 14.14
C ASN A 68 5.01 -0.74 14.41
N MET A 69 5.02 -1.69 13.46
CA MET A 69 5.85 -2.89 13.58
C MET A 69 7.35 -2.57 13.65
N LEU A 70 7.85 -1.69 12.78
CA LEU A 70 9.25 -1.25 12.82
C LEU A 70 9.60 -0.49 14.10
N THR A 71 8.65 0.30 14.62
CA THR A 71 8.83 1.03 15.88
C THR A 71 8.97 0.10 17.07
N LYS A 72 8.11 -0.94 17.16
CA LYS A 72 8.20 -1.97 18.20
C LYS A 72 9.52 -2.74 18.13
N GLU A 73 9.94 -3.13 16.93
CA GLU A 73 11.23 -3.79 16.70
C GLU A 73 12.41 -2.93 17.19
N ALA A 74 12.41 -1.63 16.85
CA ALA A 74 13.44 -0.68 17.29
C ALA A 74 13.46 -0.44 18.80
N GLN A 75 12.34 -0.64 19.50
CA GLN A 75 12.23 -0.57 20.95
C GLN A 75 12.67 -1.87 21.66
N GLY A 76 13.10 -2.88 20.90
CA GLY A 76 13.55 -4.17 21.42
C GLY A 76 12.44 -5.20 21.60
N ASP A 77 11.22 -4.92 21.10
CA ASP A 77 10.15 -5.90 21.00
C ASP A 77 10.26 -6.65 19.68
N HIS A 78 11.17 -7.63 19.65
CA HIS A 78 11.44 -8.44 18.48
C HIS A 78 10.24 -9.33 18.12
N MET A 79 9.72 -9.18 16.90
CA MET A 79 8.65 -10.05 16.43
C MET A 79 9.20 -11.37 15.86
N HIS A 80 8.38 -12.42 15.88
CA HIS A 80 8.69 -13.64 15.14
C HIS A 80 8.45 -13.44 13.64
N VAL A 81 9.53 -13.48 12.84
CA VAL A 81 9.43 -13.36 11.38
C VAL A 81 8.95 -14.68 10.79
N THR A 82 7.74 -14.65 10.22
CA THR A 82 7.16 -15.77 9.46
C THR A 82 7.13 -15.44 7.96
N LEU A 83 6.95 -16.46 7.12
CA LEU A 83 6.76 -16.28 5.68
C LEU A 83 5.59 -15.32 5.38
N LEU A 84 4.52 -15.39 6.17
CA LEU A 84 3.34 -14.53 6.01
C LEU A 84 3.66 -13.06 6.32
N VAL A 85 4.46 -12.80 7.36
CA VAL A 85 4.93 -11.44 7.68
C VAL A 85 5.78 -10.89 6.54
N VAL A 86 6.77 -11.66 6.06
CA VAL A 86 7.60 -11.25 4.92
C VAL A 86 6.74 -10.95 3.70
N HIS A 87 5.82 -11.86 3.36
CA HIS A 87 4.91 -11.68 2.23
C HIS A 87 4.02 -10.44 2.36
N SER A 88 3.58 -10.12 3.58
CA SER A 88 2.79 -8.92 3.84
C SER A 88 3.57 -7.62 3.62
N GLN A 89 4.87 -7.61 3.97
CA GLN A 89 5.77 -6.49 3.71
C GLN A 89 6.04 -6.35 2.21
N ASP A 90 6.24 -7.46 1.49
CA ASP A 90 6.38 -7.47 0.03
C ASP A 90 5.16 -6.86 -0.67
N HIS A 91 3.95 -7.22 -0.22
CA HIS A 91 2.71 -6.67 -0.73
C HIS A 91 2.65 -5.15 -0.60
N LEU A 92 3.00 -4.61 0.58
CA LEU A 92 3.00 -3.17 0.82
C LEU A 92 4.06 -2.46 -0.02
N MET A 93 5.31 -2.90 0.03
CA MET A 93 6.40 -2.22 -0.67
C MET A 93 6.22 -2.26 -2.19
N ASN A 94 5.71 -3.37 -2.72
CA ASN A 94 5.34 -3.44 -4.12
C ASN A 94 4.16 -2.50 -4.44
N ALA A 95 3.18 -2.36 -3.56
CA ALA A 95 2.05 -1.44 -3.78
C ALA A 95 2.49 0.02 -3.80
N ILE A 96 3.38 0.44 -2.89
CA ILE A 96 3.98 1.79 -2.86
C ILE A 96 4.69 2.06 -4.19
N THR A 97 5.63 1.19 -4.57
CA THR A 97 6.39 1.35 -5.82
C THR A 97 5.47 1.40 -7.04
N PHE A 98 4.43 0.57 -7.05
CA PHE A 98 3.49 0.52 -8.17
C PHE A 98 2.60 1.77 -8.23
N ARG A 99 2.17 2.31 -7.10
CA ARG A 99 1.43 3.57 -7.03
C ARG A 99 2.26 4.73 -7.54
N ASP A 100 3.53 4.81 -7.17
CA ASP A 100 4.42 5.89 -7.62
C ASP A 100 4.57 5.85 -9.13
N LEU A 101 4.85 4.66 -9.68
CA LEU A 101 4.91 4.46 -11.13
C LEU A 101 3.57 4.75 -11.82
N ALA A 102 2.44 4.38 -11.20
CA ALA A 102 1.12 4.69 -11.74
C ALA A 102 0.90 6.20 -11.85
N GLY A 103 1.37 6.99 -10.87
CA GLY A 103 1.38 8.45 -10.95
C GLY A 103 2.12 8.96 -12.19
N GLU A 104 3.36 8.53 -12.38
CA GLU A 104 4.17 8.90 -13.55
C GLU A 104 3.51 8.48 -14.88
N MET A 105 2.85 7.33 -14.91
CA MET A 105 2.10 6.87 -16.09
C MET A 105 0.87 7.74 -16.38
N VAL A 106 0.14 8.17 -15.35
CA VAL A 106 -1.00 9.08 -15.51
C VAL A 106 -0.52 10.43 -16.04
N ASP A 107 0.56 10.98 -15.49
CA ASP A 107 1.21 12.22 -15.97
C ASP A 107 1.63 12.11 -17.44
N LEU A 108 2.22 10.97 -17.82
CA LEU A 108 2.62 10.70 -19.20
C LEU A 108 1.41 10.69 -20.14
N TYR A 109 0.32 9.98 -19.78
CA TYR A 109 -0.89 9.96 -20.59
C TYR A 109 -1.51 11.34 -20.75
N GLU A 110 -1.58 12.13 -19.66
CA GLU A 110 -2.07 13.51 -19.69
C GLU A 110 -1.30 14.36 -20.72
N LYS A 111 0.04 14.35 -20.67
CA LYS A 111 0.88 15.06 -21.64
C LYS A 111 0.71 14.57 -23.08
N LEU A 112 0.48 13.28 -23.29
CA LEU A 112 0.23 12.72 -24.62
C LEU A 112 -1.12 13.18 -25.21
N TYR A 113 -2.15 13.35 -24.38
CA TYR A 113 -3.42 13.93 -24.82
C TYR A 113 -3.29 15.44 -25.07
N GLU A 114 -2.61 16.18 -24.19
CA GLU A 114 -2.38 17.63 -24.34
C GLU A 114 -1.57 17.97 -25.60
N SER A 115 -0.55 17.16 -25.92
CA SER A 115 0.25 17.31 -27.13
C SER A 115 -0.48 16.86 -28.41
N GLY A 116 -1.67 16.27 -28.30
CA GLY A 116 -2.42 15.70 -29.43
C GLY A 116 -1.83 14.40 -30.00
N SER A 117 -0.82 13.82 -29.34
CA SER A 117 -0.22 12.54 -29.72
C SER A 117 -1.21 11.37 -29.54
N LEU A 118 -2.12 11.50 -28.57
CA LEU A 118 -3.27 10.63 -28.39
C LEU A 118 -4.56 11.43 -28.58
N LYS A 119 -5.56 10.79 -29.17
CA LYS A 119 -6.93 11.31 -29.27
C LYS A 119 -7.79 10.64 -28.21
N LYS A 120 -8.63 11.43 -27.52
CA LYS A 120 -9.63 10.92 -26.58
C LYS A 120 -10.66 10.05 -27.31
#